data_AF-A0A853JBN8-F1
#
_entry.id   AF-A0A853JBN8-F1
#
_cell.length_a   1.000
_cell.length_b   1.000
_cell.length_c   1.000
_cell.angle_alpha   90.00
_cell.angle_beta   90.00
_cell.angle_gamma   90.00
#
_symmetry.space_group_name_H-M   'P 1'
#
loop_
_entity.id
_entity.type
_entity.pdbx_description
1 polymer ?
#
loop_
_entity_poly.entity_id
_entity_poly.type
_entity_poly.pdbx_seq_one_letter_code
_entity_poly.pdbx_strand_id
1 'polypeptide(L)'
;MKFLAVLVAMLLSSAASAATPYRTENIMLLQPDFVLKERAPSVQSLSEYIRAVESATESALVDEQPHPASGYLVLAVRPGGQSMVWLDFKPSLPEPIAAKLRAAILAVPTFEARGGVVVFALNSSLWDSPASQGFPNPQEWSKAMEGRSEPMEIGDLVDKVWPAGAGT
;
A
#
# COMPACT_ATOMS: atom_id res chain seq x y z
N MET A 1 -57.77 -19.58 12.54
CA MET A 1 -56.84 -18.48 12.86
C MET A 1 -55.66 -18.98 13.71
N LYS A 2 -54.78 -19.80 13.13
CA LYS A 2 -53.59 -20.32 13.85
C LYS A 2 -52.41 -20.69 12.93
N PHE A 3 -52.45 -20.26 11.67
CA PHE A 3 -51.44 -20.55 10.65
C PHE A 3 -50.79 -19.29 10.05
N LEU A 4 -51.00 -18.11 10.66
CA LEU A 4 -50.47 -16.84 10.15
C LEU A 4 -49.32 -16.26 10.99
N ALA A 5 -48.84 -16.99 12.01
CA ALA A 5 -47.85 -16.48 12.96
C ALA A 5 -46.43 -17.04 12.76
N VAL A 6 -46.22 -18.01 11.86
CA VAL A 6 -44.92 -18.69 11.71
C VAL A 6 -44.10 -18.16 10.51
N LEU A 7 -44.70 -17.40 9.58
CA LEU A 7 -43.99 -16.95 8.37
C LEU A 7 -43.24 -15.61 8.49
N VAL A 8 -43.35 -14.90 9.62
CA VAL A 8 -42.76 -13.55 9.78
C VAL A 8 -41.35 -13.56 10.41
N ALA A 9 -40.89 -14.71 10.94
CA ALA A 9 -39.60 -14.78 11.63
C ALA A 9 -38.39 -15.14 10.74
N MET A 10 -38.56 -15.31 9.42
CA MET A 10 -37.51 -15.86 8.53
C MET A 10 -36.84 -14.87 7.56
N LEU A 11 -37.13 -13.56 7.61
CA LEU A 11 -36.73 -12.65 6.51
C LEU A 11 -35.77 -11.50 6.84
N LEU A 12 -35.10 -11.49 8.00
CA LEU A 12 -34.12 -10.42 8.30
C LEU A 12 -32.83 -10.94 8.97
N SER A 13 -32.30 -12.06 8.48
CA SER A 13 -30.86 -12.34 8.64
C SER A 13 -30.11 -11.71 7.47
N SER A 14 -30.12 -10.38 7.40
CA SER A 14 -29.14 -9.66 6.59
C SER A 14 -27.78 -9.96 7.22
N ALA A 15 -27.05 -10.92 6.65
CA ALA A 15 -25.64 -11.09 6.97
C ALA A 15 -24.96 -9.76 6.63
N ALA A 16 -24.70 -8.95 7.66
CA ALA A 16 -23.87 -7.78 7.51
C ALA A 16 -22.49 -8.30 7.10
N SER A 17 -22.19 -8.27 5.81
CA SER A 17 -20.84 -8.51 5.33
C SER A 17 -19.99 -7.40 5.93
N ALA A 18 -19.01 -7.77 6.76
CA ALA A 18 -18.00 -6.81 7.18
C ALA A 18 -17.31 -6.28 5.92
N ALA A 19 -17.11 -4.96 5.86
CA ALA A 19 -16.40 -4.35 4.75
C ALA A 19 -14.99 -4.93 4.67
N THR A 20 -14.51 -5.21 3.47
CA THR A 20 -13.17 -5.80 3.29
C THR A 20 -12.12 -4.76 3.71
N PRO A 21 -11.30 -4.99 4.74
CA PRO A 21 -10.43 -3.95 5.29
C PRO A 21 -9.40 -3.43 4.29
N TYR A 22 -8.93 -4.28 3.38
CA TYR A 22 -7.88 -3.96 2.41
C TYR A 22 -8.10 -4.70 1.08
N ARG A 23 -7.89 -3.99 -0.03
CA ARG A 23 -7.81 -4.56 -1.38
C ARG A 23 -6.77 -3.83 -2.21
N THR A 24 -5.92 -4.57 -2.91
CA THR A 24 -5.09 -4.03 -3.99
C THR A 24 -5.89 -4.03 -5.30
N GLU A 25 -6.00 -2.87 -5.94
CA GLU A 25 -6.70 -2.69 -7.22
C GLU A 25 -5.78 -2.93 -8.42
N ASN A 26 -4.54 -2.46 -8.33
CA ASN A 26 -3.51 -2.63 -9.35
C ASN A 26 -2.13 -2.30 -8.78
N ILE A 27 -1.10 -2.73 -9.51
CA ILE A 27 0.30 -2.43 -9.23
C ILE A 27 0.78 -1.42 -10.28
N MET A 28 1.34 -0.31 -9.82
CA MET A 28 1.94 0.71 -10.66
C MET A 28 3.47 0.63 -10.57
N LEU A 29 4.11 0.34 -11.70
CA LEU A 29 5.56 0.39 -11.81
C LEU A 29 5.98 1.85 -12.02
N LEU A 30 6.76 2.39 -11.08
CA LEU A 30 7.20 3.78 -11.10
C LEU A 30 8.54 3.97 -11.80
N GLN A 31 9.16 2.86 -12.20
CA GLN A 31 10.43 2.83 -12.92
C GLN A 31 10.26 2.07 -14.23
N PRO A 32 11.02 2.42 -15.28
CA PRO A 32 10.99 1.69 -16.54
C PRO A 32 11.34 0.20 -16.37
N ASP A 33 10.75 -0.65 -17.21
CA ASP A 33 10.98 -2.11 -17.17
C ASP A 33 12.45 -2.52 -17.20
N PHE A 34 13.30 -1.80 -17.95
CA PHE A 34 14.73 -2.12 -18.02
C PHE A 34 15.44 -1.87 -16.69
N VAL A 35 15.05 -0.81 -15.95
CA VAL A 35 15.56 -0.52 -14.62
C VAL A 35 15.13 -1.61 -13.64
N LEU A 36 13.86 -2.01 -13.68
CA LEU A 36 13.34 -3.05 -12.79
C LEU A 36 13.98 -4.41 -13.07
N LYS A 37 14.22 -4.78 -14.33
CA LYS A 37 14.90 -6.04 -14.69
C LYS A 37 16.36 -6.09 -14.20
N GLU A 38 17.04 -4.95 -14.22
CA GLU A 38 18.40 -4.85 -13.72
C GLU A 38 18.43 -4.92 -12.19
N ARG A 39 17.49 -4.23 -11.53
CA ARG A 39 17.52 -4.02 -10.08
C ARG A 39 16.79 -5.07 -9.26
N ALA A 40 15.66 -5.60 -9.72
CA ALA A 40 14.97 -6.68 -9.04
C ALA A 40 15.65 -8.05 -9.35
N PRO A 41 15.71 -8.98 -8.38
CA PRO A 41 16.22 -10.33 -8.62
C PRO A 41 15.49 -11.07 -9.73
N SER A 42 14.15 -10.99 -9.69
CA SER A 42 13.24 -11.62 -10.62
C SER A 42 11.83 -11.04 -10.46
N VAL A 43 10.96 -11.26 -11.44
CA VAL A 43 9.52 -10.94 -11.33
C VAL A 43 8.86 -11.74 -10.20
N GLN A 44 9.32 -12.97 -9.97
CA GLN A 44 8.81 -13.83 -8.90
C GLN A 44 9.08 -13.22 -7.52
N SER A 45 10.32 -12.77 -7.27
CA SER A 45 10.70 -12.15 -6.00
C SER A 45 9.90 -10.87 -5.71
N LEU A 46 9.66 -10.05 -6.74
CA LEU A 46 8.81 -8.86 -6.61
C LEU A 46 7.36 -9.25 -6.28
N SER A 47 6.82 -10.27 -6.96
CA SER A 47 5.45 -10.75 -6.75
C SER A 47 5.25 -11.36 -5.36
N GLU A 48 6.23 -12.10 -4.86
CA GLU A 48 6.23 -12.66 -3.50
C GLU A 48 6.26 -11.56 -2.44
N TYR A 49 7.11 -10.56 -2.63
CA TYR A 49 7.18 -9.40 -1.73
C TYR A 49 5.85 -8.63 -1.71
N ILE A 50 5.24 -8.39 -2.87
CA ILE A 50 3.93 -7.73 -2.96
C ILE A 50 2.87 -8.50 -2.17
N ARG A 51 2.76 -9.82 -2.36
CA ARG A 51 1.79 -10.65 -1.62
C ARG A 51 2.02 -10.63 -0.11
N ALA A 52 3.28 -10.61 0.32
CA ALA A 52 3.62 -10.52 1.73
C ALA A 52 3.21 -9.17 2.34
N VAL A 53 3.42 -8.08 1.59
CA VAL A 53 2.96 -6.72 1.96
C VAL A 53 1.44 -6.65 2.03
N GLU A 54 0.73 -7.23 1.06
CA GLU A 54 -0.74 -7.28 1.06
C GLU A 54 -1.27 -8.02 2.30
N SER A 55 -0.70 -9.19 2.61
CA SER A 55 -1.08 -9.96 3.79
C SER A 55 -0.77 -9.24 5.11
N ALA A 56 0.39 -8.57 5.22
CA ALA A 56 0.74 -7.77 6.38
C ALA A 56 -0.21 -6.58 6.55
N THR A 57 -0.60 -5.93 5.46
CA THR A 57 -1.54 -4.81 5.44
C THR A 57 -2.93 -5.24 5.88
N GLU A 58 -3.45 -6.34 5.32
CA GLU A 58 -4.74 -6.90 5.71
C GLU A 58 -4.76 -7.27 7.19
N SER A 59 -3.72 -7.97 7.66
CA SER A 59 -3.58 -8.36 9.07
C SER A 59 -3.51 -7.16 10.02
N ALA A 60 -2.87 -6.07 9.58
CA ALA A 60 -2.79 -4.85 10.38
C ALA A 60 -4.14 -4.12 10.50
N LEU A 61 -5.06 -4.31 9.55
CA LEU A 61 -6.34 -3.60 9.50
C LEU A 61 -7.55 -4.41 9.98
N VAL A 62 -7.41 -5.74 10.16
CA VAL A 62 -8.55 -6.63 10.46
C VAL A 62 -9.36 -6.23 11.71
N ASP A 63 -8.69 -5.74 12.75
CA ASP A 63 -9.31 -5.34 14.02
C ASP A 63 -9.50 -3.82 14.13
N GLU A 64 -9.15 -3.06 13.09
CA GLU A 64 -9.29 -1.61 13.09
C GLU A 64 -10.73 -1.19 12.81
N GLN A 65 -11.14 -0.06 13.40
CA GLN A 65 -12.42 0.54 13.03
C GLN A 65 -12.39 0.94 11.54
N PRO A 66 -13.50 0.77 10.80
CA PRO A 66 -13.55 1.15 9.39
C PRO A 66 -13.25 2.63 9.15
N HIS A 67 -12.24 2.91 8.33
CA HIS A 67 -11.89 4.26 7.87
C HIS A 67 -11.77 4.27 6.34
N PRO A 68 -12.90 4.29 5.60
CA PRO A 68 -12.88 4.18 4.14
C PRO A 68 -11.96 5.23 3.50
N ALA A 69 -10.96 4.75 2.77
CA ALA A 69 -9.99 5.58 2.07
C ALA A 69 -9.45 4.80 0.87
N SER A 70 -9.00 5.51 -0.16
CA SER A 70 -8.29 4.90 -1.27
C SER A 70 -7.08 5.74 -1.65
N GLY A 71 -6.07 5.09 -2.23
CA GLY A 71 -4.79 5.73 -2.42
C GLY A 71 -3.71 4.75 -2.81
N TYR A 72 -2.48 5.08 -2.42
CA TYR A 72 -1.30 4.30 -2.77
C TYR A 72 -0.47 3.96 -1.54
N LEU A 73 -0.08 2.68 -1.47
CA LEU A 73 1.11 2.27 -0.74
C LEU A 73 2.29 2.40 -1.71
N VAL A 74 3.17 3.38 -1.51
CA VAL A 74 4.36 3.55 -2.35
C VAL A 74 5.52 2.88 -1.65
N LEU A 75 6.09 1.84 -2.27
CA LEU A 75 7.14 1.02 -1.68
C LEU A 75 8.47 1.24 -2.39
N ALA A 76 9.54 1.23 -1.61
CA ALA A 76 10.90 1.22 -2.12
C ALA A 76 11.75 0.17 -1.40
N VAL A 77 12.58 -0.56 -2.15
CA VAL A 77 13.53 -1.55 -1.64
C VAL A 77 14.93 -1.22 -2.15
N ARG A 78 15.87 -1.02 -1.24
CA ARG A 78 17.28 -0.73 -1.52
C ARG A 78 18.14 -1.99 -1.39
N PRO A 79 19.35 -1.99 -2.00
CA PRO A 79 20.35 -3.01 -1.72
C PRO A 79 20.66 -3.12 -0.21
N GLY A 80 20.91 -4.33 0.27
CA GLY A 80 21.15 -4.58 1.71
C GLY A 80 19.87 -4.71 2.54
N GLY A 81 18.76 -5.07 1.89
CA GLY A 81 17.50 -5.44 2.55
C GLY A 81 16.67 -4.30 3.13
N GLN A 82 17.06 -3.04 2.91
CA GLN A 82 16.33 -1.88 3.47
C GLN A 82 15.07 -1.59 2.66
N SER A 83 13.95 -1.36 3.34
CA SER A 83 12.70 -0.91 2.71
C SER A 83 12.15 0.38 3.29
N MET A 84 11.26 1.01 2.51
CA MET A 84 10.48 2.17 2.90
C MET A 84 9.07 2.06 2.34
N VAL A 85 8.10 2.65 3.04
CA VAL A 85 6.74 2.82 2.54
C VAL A 85 6.24 4.24 2.83
N TRP A 86 5.65 4.86 1.83
CA TRP A 86 4.88 6.10 1.96
C TRP A 86 3.40 5.83 1.73
N LEU A 87 2.56 6.47 2.52
CA LEU A 87 1.10 6.30 2.48
C LEU A 87 0.47 7.54 1.84
N ASP A 88 -0.06 7.40 0.63
CA ASP A 88 -0.77 8.46 -0.10
C ASP A 88 -2.25 8.11 -0.23
N PHE A 89 -2.98 8.22 0.88
CA PHE A 89 -4.42 7.96 0.95
C PHE A 89 -5.26 9.23 1.00
N LYS A 90 -6.45 9.15 0.40
CA LYS A 90 -7.48 10.19 0.43
C LYS A 90 -8.82 9.56 0.88
N PRO A 91 -9.42 10.02 1.98
CA PRO A 91 -8.82 10.93 2.98
C PRO A 91 -7.56 10.32 3.62
N SER A 92 -6.73 11.16 4.22
CA SER A 92 -5.54 10.68 4.95
C SER A 92 -5.96 9.81 6.13
N LEU A 93 -5.20 8.74 6.36
CA LEU A 93 -5.47 7.83 7.46
C LEU A 93 -5.16 8.50 8.81
N PRO A 94 -5.90 8.19 9.89
CA PRO A 94 -5.52 8.56 11.24
C PRO A 94 -4.11 8.05 11.55
N GLU A 95 -3.29 8.89 12.19
CA GLU A 95 -1.88 8.59 12.43
C GLU A 95 -1.63 7.25 13.16
N PRO A 96 -2.44 6.80 14.13
CA PRO A 96 -2.27 5.47 14.72
C PRO A 96 -2.38 4.32 13.72
N ILE A 97 -3.35 4.40 12.80
CA ILE A 97 -3.56 3.40 11.74
C ILE A 97 -2.41 3.49 10.73
N ALA A 98 -2.06 4.70 10.31
CA ALA A 98 -0.95 4.95 9.39
C ALA A 98 0.38 4.40 9.93
N ALA A 99 0.68 4.63 11.21
CA ALA A 99 1.89 4.12 11.87
C ALA A 99 1.87 2.59 11.99
N LYS A 100 0.72 1.99 12.33
CA LYS A 100 0.56 0.52 12.38
C LYS A 100 0.81 -0.12 11.02
N LEU A 101 0.25 0.48 9.95
CA LEU A 101 0.48 0.03 8.58
C LEU A 101 1.95 0.12 8.19
N ARG A 102 2.60 1.28 8.42
CA ARG A 102 4.04 1.45 8.15
C ARG A 102 4.85 0.38 8.87
N ALA A 103 4.60 0.17 10.17
CA ALA A 103 5.33 -0.84 10.95
C ALA A 103 5.12 -2.27 10.43
N ALA A 104 3.89 -2.65 10.10
CA ALA A 104 3.57 -3.97 9.57
C ALA A 104 4.26 -4.23 8.22
N ILE A 105 4.24 -3.24 7.32
CA ILE A 105 4.85 -3.33 5.98
C ILE A 105 6.37 -3.38 6.09
N LEU A 106 6.98 -2.54 6.94
CA LEU A 106 8.44 -2.50 7.12
C LEU A 106 8.99 -3.77 7.78
N ALA A 107 8.15 -4.53 8.49
CA ALA A 107 8.53 -5.83 9.06
C ALA A 107 8.54 -6.97 8.03
N VAL A 108 8.06 -6.73 6.80
CA VAL A 108 8.06 -7.74 5.74
C VAL A 108 9.49 -7.95 5.22
N PRO A 109 10.00 -9.20 5.20
CA PRO A 109 11.30 -9.49 4.61
C PRO A 109 11.37 -9.04 3.16
N THR A 110 12.40 -8.26 2.85
CA THR A 110 12.62 -7.70 1.52
C THR A 110 13.32 -8.70 0.61
N PHE A 111 13.24 -8.45 -0.70
CA PHE A 111 14.14 -9.09 -1.66
C PHE A 111 15.45 -8.30 -1.77
N GLU A 112 16.51 -8.95 -2.24
CA GLU A 112 17.81 -8.30 -2.44
C GLU A 112 17.84 -7.47 -3.73
N ALA A 113 17.51 -6.18 -3.64
CA ALA A 113 17.66 -5.26 -4.76
C ALA A 113 19.14 -5.10 -5.17
N ARG A 114 19.39 -4.93 -6.47
CA ARG A 114 20.71 -4.85 -7.09
C ARG A 114 20.85 -3.51 -7.82
N GLY A 115 22.05 -2.94 -7.86
CA GLY A 115 22.34 -1.77 -8.73
C GLY A 115 21.52 -0.50 -8.46
N GLY A 116 20.72 -0.44 -7.39
CA GLY A 116 19.93 0.73 -6.99
C GLY A 116 18.61 0.36 -6.33
N VAL A 117 17.83 1.38 -5.99
CA VAL A 117 16.49 1.21 -5.40
C VAL A 117 15.47 0.77 -6.44
N VAL A 118 14.59 -0.15 -6.03
CA VAL A 118 13.39 -0.58 -6.76
C VAL A 118 12.18 0.12 -6.14
N VAL A 119 11.37 0.79 -6.96
CA VAL A 119 10.23 1.61 -6.50
C VAL A 119 8.97 1.28 -7.29
N PHE A 120 7.88 1.02 -6.58
CA PHE A 120 6.56 0.71 -7.15
C PHE A 120 5.45 1.15 -6.20
N ALA A 121 4.20 1.19 -6.67
CA ALA A 121 3.06 1.51 -5.83
C ALA A 121 1.95 0.47 -5.96
N LEU A 122 1.26 0.20 -4.85
CA LEU A 122 0.01 -0.56 -4.82
C LEU A 122 -1.13 0.44 -4.75
N ASN A 123 -1.99 0.49 -5.76
CA ASN A 123 -3.25 1.22 -5.67
C ASN A 123 -4.17 0.41 -4.75
N SER A 124 -4.55 0.99 -3.62
CA SER A 124 -5.22 0.28 -2.54
C SER A 124 -6.53 0.96 -2.17
N SER A 125 -7.54 0.14 -1.91
CA SER A 125 -8.84 0.54 -1.38
C SER A 125 -9.03 -0.06 0.00
N LEU A 126 -9.47 0.75 0.96
CA LEU A 126 -9.71 0.33 2.33
C LEU A 126 -11.20 0.40 2.66
N TRP A 127 -11.72 -0.63 3.34
CA TRP A 127 -13.13 -0.77 3.74
C TRP A 127 -14.11 -0.44 2.61
N ASP A 128 -13.90 -1.10 1.47
CA ASP A 128 -14.72 -0.99 0.25
C ASP A 128 -14.85 0.42 -0.35
N SER A 129 -13.91 1.32 -0.04
CA SER A 129 -13.78 2.59 -0.76
C SER A 129 -13.55 2.36 -2.27
N PRO A 130 -14.07 3.23 -3.16
CA PRO A 130 -13.76 3.17 -4.58
C PRO A 130 -12.27 3.37 -4.86
N ALA A 131 -11.75 2.65 -5.85
CA ALA A 131 -10.35 2.73 -6.27
C ALA A 131 -9.89 4.16 -6.57
N SER A 132 -8.70 4.51 -6.09
CA SER A 132 -8.10 5.81 -6.37
C SER A 132 -7.78 5.97 -7.85
N GLN A 133 -7.89 7.21 -8.33
CA GLN A 133 -7.57 7.60 -9.70
C GLN A 133 -6.32 8.49 -9.70
N GLY A 134 -5.51 8.38 -10.75
CA GLY A 134 -4.31 9.21 -10.94
C GLY A 134 -3.01 8.49 -10.65
N PHE A 135 -2.04 9.24 -10.12
CA PHE A 135 -0.68 8.77 -9.83
C PHE A 135 -0.37 8.99 -8.35
N PRO A 136 0.47 8.12 -7.73
CA PRO A 136 0.93 8.33 -6.37
C PRO A 136 1.70 9.64 -6.27
N ASN A 137 1.38 10.43 -5.25
CA ASN A 137 2.09 11.65 -4.93
C ASN A 137 2.25 11.80 -3.41
N PRO A 138 3.13 10.99 -2.78
CA PRO A 138 3.44 11.15 -1.38
C PRO A 138 3.81 12.58 -1.01
N GLN A 139 3.40 13.03 0.17
CA GLN A 139 3.65 14.40 0.61
C GLN A 139 5.14 14.73 0.67
N GLU A 140 5.96 13.78 1.08
CA GLU A 140 7.42 13.88 1.17
C GLU A 140 8.05 14.09 -0.22
N TRP A 141 7.51 13.42 -1.23
CA TRP A 141 7.98 13.52 -2.61
C TRP A 141 7.63 14.87 -3.20
N SER A 142 6.39 15.32 -3.01
CA SER A 142 5.95 16.67 -3.37
C SER A 142 6.86 17.73 -2.78
N LYS A 143 7.12 17.68 -1.47
CA LYS A 143 8.00 18.62 -0.76
C LYS A 143 9.42 18.60 -1.30
N ALA A 144 9.96 17.44 -1.66
CA ALA A 144 11.32 17.32 -2.20
C ALA A 144 11.48 17.88 -3.63
N MET A 145 10.36 17.99 -4.35
CA MET A 145 10.28 18.54 -5.71
C MET A 145 9.79 20.00 -5.76
N GLU A 146 9.35 20.57 -4.62
CA GLU A 146 8.94 21.98 -4.56
C GLU A 146 10.04 22.92 -5.09
N GLY A 147 9.64 23.85 -5.96
CA GLY A 147 10.55 24.81 -6.58
C GLY A 147 11.44 24.24 -7.71
N ARG A 148 11.30 22.95 -8.05
CA ARG A 148 12.04 22.32 -9.16
C ARG A 148 11.17 22.25 -10.41
N SER A 149 11.72 22.66 -11.55
CA SER A 149 11.08 22.54 -12.87
C SER A 149 11.57 21.34 -13.69
N GLU A 150 12.71 20.76 -13.30
CA GLU A 150 13.31 19.62 -14.00
C GLU A 150 12.75 18.29 -13.50
N PRO A 151 12.46 17.33 -14.41
CA PRO A 151 12.15 15.96 -14.03
C PRO A 151 13.30 15.32 -13.24
N MET A 152 12.96 14.43 -12.33
CA MET A 152 13.90 13.62 -11.55
C MET A 152 13.58 12.14 -11.74
N GLU A 153 14.60 11.29 -11.84
CA GLU A 153 14.40 9.84 -11.81
C GLU A 153 13.81 9.44 -10.45
N ILE A 154 12.89 8.48 -10.43
CA ILE A 154 12.17 8.10 -9.21
C ILE A 154 13.12 7.55 -8.15
N GLY A 155 14.14 6.79 -8.54
CA GLY A 155 15.20 6.32 -7.63
C GLY A 155 15.95 7.46 -6.96
N ASP A 156 16.38 8.47 -7.72
CA ASP A 156 17.05 9.67 -7.17
C ASP A 156 16.14 10.44 -6.20
N LEU A 157 14.85 10.57 -6.53
CA LEU A 157 13.87 11.22 -5.68
C LEU A 157 13.70 10.47 -4.36
N VAL A 158 13.51 9.16 -4.44
CA VAL A 158 13.42 8.27 -3.27
C VAL A 158 14.68 8.36 -2.43
N ASP A 159 15.85 8.41 -3.06
CA ASP A 159 17.10 8.49 -2.34
C ASP A 159 17.23 9.79 -1.55
N LYS A 160 16.72 10.90 -2.09
CA LYS A 160 16.66 12.20 -1.43
C LYS A 160 15.67 12.24 -0.25
N VAL A 161 14.54 11.53 -0.34
CA VAL A 161 13.50 11.53 0.70
C VAL A 161 13.64 10.40 1.73
N TRP A 162 14.67 9.56 1.60
CA TRP A 162 14.90 8.47 2.54
C TRP A 162 15.25 9.02 3.93
N PRO A 163 14.45 8.74 4.98
CA PRO A 163 14.74 9.20 6.33
C PRO A 163 16.06 8.60 6.86
N ALA A 164 16.87 9.41 7.54
CA ALA A 164 18.07 8.92 8.21
C ALA A 164 17.68 7.88 9.29
N GLY A 165 18.18 6.64 9.15
CA GLY A 165 17.96 5.55 10.12
C GLY A 165 16.75 4.65 9.84
N ALA A 166 16.09 4.76 8.67
CA ALA A 166 15.01 3.86 8.31
C ALA A 166 15.49 2.60 7.57
N GLY A 167 15.06 1.44 8.05
CA GLY A 167 15.36 0.11 7.49
C GLY A 167 16.28 -0.71 8.40
N THR A 168 15.69 -1.63 9.16
CA THR A 168 16.34 -2.81 9.75
C THR A 168 15.55 -4.03 9.37
#